data_AF-A0A8J7Q3V2-F1
#
_entry.id   AF-A0A8J7Q3V2-F1
#
_cell.length_a   1.000
_cell.length_b   1.000
_cell.length_c   1.000
_cell.angle_alpha   90.00
_cell.angle_beta   90.00
_cell.angle_gamma   90.00
#
_symmetry.space_group_name_H-M   'P 1'
#
loop_
_entity.id
_entity.type
_entity.pdbx_description
1 polymer ?
#
loop_
_entity_poly.entity_id
_entity_poly.type
_entity_poly.pdbx_seq_one_letter_code
_entity_poly.pdbx_strand_id
1 'polypeptide(L)'
;LATFATLVTAKAGEDEAAQRILASAVRILTDLAVDARPAVNASPAVNTNPAVNANPAVDASPIVLIGGLIGQGGPLSERVRAALATRTGAPVLTAGDGAAGAAWLAAVEVLGDGAAHPNAGTSTR
;
A
#
# COMPACT_ATOMS: atom_id res chain seq x y z
N LEU A 1 -16.89 -11.64 5.48
CA LEU A 1 -15.92 -10.62 5.96
C LEU A 1 -16.02 -9.30 5.19
N ALA A 2 -15.99 -9.30 3.85
CA ALA A 2 -16.12 -8.07 3.04
C ALA A 2 -17.41 -7.26 3.31
N THR A 3 -18.54 -7.93 3.54
CA THR A 3 -19.85 -7.27 3.83
C THR A 3 -19.83 -6.41 5.10
N PHE A 4 -19.09 -6.84 6.13
CA PHE A 4 -19.04 -6.11 7.40
C PHE A 4 -18.07 -4.93 7.34
N ALA A 5 -17.04 -5.00 6.49
CA ALA A 5 -16.04 -3.95 6.39
C ALA A 5 -16.66 -2.61 5.99
N THR A 6 -17.55 -2.61 4.98
CA THR A 6 -18.24 -1.41 4.51
C THR A 6 -19.12 -0.79 5.61
N LEU A 7 -19.82 -1.63 6.37
CA LEU A 7 -20.72 -1.22 7.44
C LEU A 7 -19.95 -0.62 8.63
N VAL A 8 -18.84 -1.25 9.00
CA VAL A 8 -17.94 -0.75 10.05
C VAL A 8 -17.30 0.58 9.63
N THR A 9 -16.80 0.70 8.40
CA THR A 9 -16.21 1.97 7.94
C THR A 9 -17.22 3.10 7.86
N ALA A 10 -18.48 2.81 7.49
CA ALA A 10 -19.54 3.81 7.43
C ALA A 10 -19.92 4.36 8.81
N LYS A 11 -19.82 3.54 9.88
CA LYS A 11 -20.19 3.92 11.24
C LYS A 11 -19.04 4.43 12.10
N ALA A 12 -17.82 4.44 11.60
CA ALA A 12 -16.65 4.91 12.35
C ALA A 12 -16.66 6.43 12.66
N GLY A 13 -17.64 7.22 12.24
CA GLY A 13 -17.84 8.59 12.73
C GLY A 13 -18.78 8.67 13.94
N GLU A 14 -19.56 7.63 14.18
CA GLU A 14 -20.75 7.65 15.04
C GLU A 14 -20.69 6.59 16.15
N ASP A 15 -19.96 5.50 15.93
CA ASP A 15 -19.88 4.35 16.82
C ASP A 15 -18.43 4.10 17.26
N GLU A 16 -18.24 4.03 18.58
CA GLU A 16 -16.92 3.88 19.20
C GLU A 16 -16.31 2.50 18.91
N ALA A 17 -17.12 1.44 18.85
CA ALA A 17 -16.63 0.10 18.53
C ALA A 17 -16.17 0.04 17.07
N ALA A 18 -16.92 0.66 16.15
CA ALA A 18 -16.53 0.80 14.75
C ALA A 18 -15.22 1.61 14.61
N GLN A 19 -15.05 2.67 15.39
CA GLN A 19 -13.79 3.42 15.47
C GLN A 19 -12.63 2.57 15.94
N ARG A 20 -12.81 1.80 17.02
CA ARG A 20 -11.78 0.91 17.57
C ARG A 20 -11.37 -0.17 16.56
N ILE A 21 -12.33 -0.76 15.85
CA ILE A 21 -12.06 -1.75 14.80
C ILE A 21 -11.26 -1.08 13.66
N LEU A 22 -11.69 0.10 13.20
CA LEU A 22 -11.02 0.80 12.12
C LEU A 22 -9.59 1.21 12.49
N ALA A 23 -9.38 1.74 13.70
CA ALA A 23 -8.06 2.10 14.21
C ALA A 23 -7.14 0.86 14.33
N SER A 24 -7.68 -0.26 14.83
CA SER A 24 -6.93 -1.52 14.92
C SER A 24 -6.53 -2.04 13.55
N ALA A 25 -7.44 -2.00 12.57
CA ALA A 25 -7.15 -2.41 11.21
C ALA A 25 -6.04 -1.56 10.57
N VAL A 26 -6.10 -0.24 10.71
CA VAL A 26 -5.04 0.67 10.22
C VAL A 26 -3.69 0.33 10.84
N ARG A 27 -3.65 0.13 12.16
CA ARG A 27 -2.42 -0.21 12.88
C ARG A 27 -1.84 -1.53 12.37
N ILE A 28 -2.63 -2.61 12.36
CA ILE A 28 -2.18 -3.94 11.92
C ILE A 28 -1.64 -3.91 10.49
N LEU A 29 -2.38 -3.28 9.56
CA LEU A 29 -1.97 -3.22 8.16
C LEU A 29 -0.70 -2.39 7.96
N THR A 30 -0.56 -1.28 8.69
CA THR A 30 0.62 -0.41 8.57
C THR A 30 1.85 -1.01 9.24
N ASP A 31 1.69 -1.72 10.37
CA ASP A 31 2.79 -2.47 11.00
C ASP A 31 3.30 -3.56 10.06
N LEU A 32 2.39 -4.39 9.53
CA LEU A 32 2.76 -5.45 8.60
C LEU A 32 3.49 -4.91 7.36
N ALA A 33 3.00 -3.80 6.79
CA ALA A 33 3.61 -3.20 5.61
C ALA A 33 5.01 -2.61 5.90
N VAL A 34 5.26 -2.10 7.10
CA VAL A 34 6.56 -1.57 7.52
C VAL A 34 7.53 -2.71 7.83
N ASP A 35 7.07 -3.74 8.52
CA ASP A 35 7.88 -4.90 8.91
C ASP A 35 8.29 -5.74 7.69
N ALA A 36 7.47 -5.76 6.64
CA ALA A 36 7.80 -6.43 5.39
C ALA A 36 8.88 -5.71 4.57
N ARG A 37 9.28 -4.48 4.94
CA ARG A 37 10.28 -3.72 4.18
C ARG A 37 11.67 -4.23 4.50
N PRO A 38 12.53 -4.44 3.48
CA PRO A 38 13.92 -4.79 3.71
C PRO A 38 14.61 -3.69 4.53
N ALA A 39 15.36 -4.09 5.56
CA ALA A 39 16.32 -3.19 6.17
C ALA A 39 17.43 -2.92 5.15
N VAL A 40 17.60 -1.66 4.72
CA VAL A 40 18.78 -1.29 3.92
C VAL A 40 19.88 -0.88 4.89
N ASN A 41 20.90 -1.71 5.01
CA ASN A 41 22.13 -1.29 5.68
C ASN A 41 22.72 -0.15 4.84
N ALA A 42 22.70 1.07 5.39
CA ALA A 42 23.51 2.15 4.83
C ALA A 42 24.96 1.65 4.80
N SER A 43 25.53 1.51 3.60
CA SER A 43 26.94 1.21 3.43
C SER A 43 27.74 2.16 4.32
N PRO A 44 28.73 1.69 5.11
CA PRO A 44 29.43 2.57 6.02
C PRO A 44 30.18 3.60 5.18
N ALA A 45 29.71 4.85 5.20
CA ALA A 45 30.52 5.96 4.77
C ALA A 45 31.72 6.02 5.72
N VAL A 46 32.90 5.60 5.25
CA VAL A 46 34.16 5.81 5.95
C VAL A 46 34.38 7.32 5.99
N ASN A 47 33.97 7.95 7.08
CA ASN A 47 34.32 9.33 7.40
C ASN A 47 34.75 9.40 8.87
N THR A 48 35.93 9.97 9.09
CA THR A 48 36.78 9.88 10.28
C THR A 48 36.26 10.71 11.47
N ASN A 49 35.00 10.52 11.91
CA ASN A 49 34.45 11.24 13.06
C ASN A 49 33.68 10.27 14.01
N PRO A 50 33.92 10.23 15.34
CA PRO A 50 33.37 9.20 16.24
C PRO A 50 31.86 9.29 16.57
N ALA A 51 31.06 10.02 15.80
CA ALA A 51 29.65 10.24 16.11
C ALA A 51 28.76 9.98 14.89
N VAL A 52 28.64 8.73 14.45
CA VAL A 52 27.61 8.34 13.47
C VAL A 52 26.52 7.59 14.22
N ASN A 53 25.43 8.30 14.54
CA ASN A 53 24.16 7.68 14.88
C ASN A 53 23.55 7.16 13.56
N ALA A 54 23.97 5.97 13.13
CA ALA A 54 23.45 5.32 11.95
C ALA A 54 22.03 4.84 12.25
N ASN A 55 21.05 5.73 12.10
CA ASN A 55 19.67 5.29 11.99
C ASN A 55 19.59 4.43 10.72
N PRO A 56 19.10 3.17 10.77
CA PRO A 56 18.99 2.36 9.57
C PRO A 56 18.17 3.14 8.55
N ALA A 57 18.72 3.34 7.35
CA ALA A 57 17.91 3.84 6.27
C ALA A 57 16.81 2.80 6.04
N VAL A 58 15.55 3.23 5.99
CA VAL A 58 14.45 2.37 5.59
C VAL A 58 14.42 2.40 4.06
N ASP A 59 14.17 1.26 3.42
CA ASP A 59 13.97 1.17 1.97
C ASP A 59 13.02 2.31 1.50
N ALA A 60 13.23 2.86 0.31
CA ALA A 60 12.36 3.90 -0.28
C ALA A 60 11.44 3.34 -1.37
N SER A 61 11.48 2.02 -1.61
CA SER A 61 10.66 1.34 -2.60
C SER A 61 9.17 1.59 -2.36
N PRO A 62 8.38 1.77 -3.43
CA PRO A 62 6.97 2.10 -3.34
C PRO A 62 6.18 0.98 -2.66
N ILE A 63 5.12 1.36 -1.95
CA ILE A 63 4.14 0.44 -1.36
C ILE A 63 2.94 0.39 -2.29
N VAL A 64 2.54 -0.79 -2.75
CA VAL A 64 1.39 -0.96 -3.65
C VAL A 64 0.20 -1.55 -2.88
N LEU A 65 -0.89 -0.78 -2.80
CA LEU A 65 -2.16 -1.22 -2.21
C LEU A 65 -2.99 -1.97 -3.25
N ILE A 66 -3.42 -3.18 -2.91
CA ILE A 66 -4.19 -4.06 -3.80
C ILE A 66 -5.47 -4.55 -3.12
N GLY A 67 -6.50 -4.86 -3.92
CA GLY A 67 -7.75 -5.44 -3.45
C GLY A 67 -8.81 -4.41 -3.01
N GLY A 68 -10.07 -4.87 -2.92
CA GLY A 68 -11.22 -3.98 -2.80
C GLY A 68 -11.31 -3.16 -1.50
N LEU A 69 -10.65 -3.59 -0.43
CA LEU A 69 -10.74 -2.92 0.88
C LEU A 69 -9.79 -1.73 1.03
N ILE A 70 -8.64 -1.78 0.37
CA ILE A 70 -7.56 -0.77 0.50
C ILE A 70 -7.14 -0.15 -0.84
N GLY A 71 -7.57 -0.73 -1.97
CA GLY A 71 -7.29 -0.23 -3.32
C GLY A 71 -8.37 0.67 -3.92
N GLN A 72 -9.65 0.51 -3.53
CA GLN A 72 -10.79 1.16 -4.22
C GLN A 72 -11.28 2.47 -3.56
N GLY A 73 -10.49 3.06 -2.63
CA GLY A 73 -10.89 4.27 -1.90
C GLY A 73 -11.77 4.01 -0.67
N GLY A 74 -12.00 5.05 0.15
CA GLY A 74 -12.81 4.97 1.37
C GLY A 74 -12.00 5.06 2.69
N PRO A 75 -12.68 5.16 3.85
CA PRO A 75 -12.08 5.63 5.09
C PRO A 75 -10.90 4.81 5.61
N LEU A 76 -10.93 3.48 5.43
CA LEU A 76 -9.80 2.62 5.80
C LEU A 76 -8.61 2.84 4.86
N SER A 77 -8.85 2.88 3.55
CA SER A 77 -7.78 3.07 2.56
C SER A 77 -7.07 4.41 2.73
N GLU A 78 -7.82 5.48 3.02
CA GLU A 78 -7.29 6.83 3.23
C GLU A 78 -6.42 6.88 4.48
N ARG A 79 -6.88 6.29 5.58
CA ARG A 79 -6.13 6.23 6.84
C ARG A 79 -4.87 5.37 6.72
N VAL A 80 -4.95 4.22 6.04
CA VAL A 80 -3.78 3.37 5.78
C VAL A 80 -2.77 4.12 4.93
N ARG A 81 -3.21 4.76 3.84
CA ARG A 81 -2.33 5.55 2.96
C ARG A 81 -1.64 6.67 3.72
N ALA A 82 -2.38 7.45 4.50
CA ALA A 82 -1.83 8.55 5.29
C ALA A 82 -0.82 8.05 6.34
N ALA A 83 -1.15 6.96 7.03
CA ALA A 83 -0.26 6.36 8.02
C ALA A 83 1.03 5.82 7.38
N LEU A 84 0.95 5.14 6.24
CA LEU A 84 2.11 4.64 5.51
C LEU A 84 3.00 5.77 4.99
N ALA A 85 2.40 6.79 4.36
CA ALA A 85 3.14 7.96 3.88
C ALA A 85 3.89 8.65 5.02
N THR A 86 3.26 8.78 6.19
CA THR A 86 3.86 9.39 7.39
C THR A 86 4.99 8.55 7.98
N ARG A 87 4.79 7.22 8.07
CA ARG A 87 5.76 6.31 8.72
C ARG A 87 6.97 6.00 7.86
N THR A 88 6.81 6.03 6.53
CA THR A 88 7.82 5.50 5.60
C THR A 88 8.41 6.53 4.66
N GLY A 89 7.70 7.62 4.37
CA GLY A 89 8.06 8.57 3.31
C GLY A 89 8.04 7.96 1.90
N ALA A 90 7.66 6.69 1.75
CA ALA A 90 7.67 5.99 0.49
C ALA A 90 6.43 6.32 -0.37
N PRO A 91 6.54 6.29 -1.70
CA PRO A 91 5.37 6.45 -2.56
C PRO A 91 4.35 5.34 -2.30
N VAL A 92 3.10 5.71 -2.00
CA VAL A 92 2.00 4.75 -1.84
C VAL A 92 1.17 4.73 -3.13
N LEU A 93 1.22 3.62 -3.85
CA LEU A 93 0.53 3.41 -5.12
C LEU A 93 -0.70 2.51 -4.90
N THR A 94 -1.62 2.53 -5.85
CA THR A 94 -2.77 1.63 -5.89
C THR A 94 -2.67 0.80 -7.16
N ALA A 95 -2.77 -0.53 -7.04
CA ALA A 95 -2.89 -1.37 -8.22
C ALA A 95 -4.29 -1.21 -8.84
N GLY A 96 -4.32 -1.22 -10.18
CA GLY A 96 -5.55 -1.31 -10.94
C GLY A 96 -6.21 -2.69 -10.83
N ASP A 97 -7.13 -2.97 -11.75
CA ASP A 97 -7.82 -4.25 -11.80
C ASP A 97 -6.85 -5.41 -12.13
N GLY A 98 -6.74 -6.36 -11.20
CA GLY A 98 -5.94 -7.57 -11.39
C GLY A 98 -6.45 -8.45 -12.52
N ALA A 99 -7.76 -8.44 -12.81
CA ALA A 99 -8.33 -9.18 -13.93
C ALA A 99 -7.85 -8.62 -15.28
N ALA A 100 -7.73 -7.30 -15.40
CA ALA A 100 -7.14 -6.66 -16.58
C ALA A 100 -5.66 -7.04 -16.73
N GLY A 101 -4.91 -7.12 -15.63
CA GLY A 101 -3.53 -7.61 -15.63
C GLY A 101 -3.42 -9.07 -16.09
N ALA A 102 -4.29 -9.95 -15.58
CA ALA A 102 -4.32 -11.35 -15.99
C ALA A 102 -4.68 -11.52 -17.47
N ALA A 103 -5.66 -10.76 -17.97
CA ALA A 103 -6.04 -10.76 -19.38
C ALA A 103 -4.88 -10.30 -20.28
N TRP A 104 -4.11 -9.30 -19.83
CA TRP A 104 -2.92 -8.86 -20.54
C TRP A 104 -1.83 -9.92 -20.58
N LEU A 105 -1.56 -10.62 -19.47
CA LEU A 105 -0.58 -11.72 -19.45
C LEU A 105 -0.97 -12.83 -20.44
N ALA A 106 -2.25 -13.20 -20.50
CA ALA A 106 -2.74 -14.15 -21.50
C ALA A 106 -2.59 -13.61 -22.93
N ALA A 107 -2.77 -12.30 -23.15
CA ALA A 107 -2.54 -11.68 -24.45
C ALA A 107 -1.05 -11.69 -24.83
N VAL A 108 -0.13 -11.50 -23.88
CA VAL A 108 1.33 -11.62 -24.11
C VAL A 108 1.70 -13.04 -24.53
N GLU A 109 1.09 -14.07 -23.95
CA GLU A 109 1.33 -15.46 -24.37
C GLU A 109 0.95 -15.71 -25.84
N VAL A 110 -0.07 -15.02 -26.34
CA VAL A 110 -0.59 -15.20 -27.71
C VAL A 110 0.07 -14.24 -28.72
N LEU A 111 0.30 -12.99 -28.32
CA LEU A 111 0.69 -11.89 -29.20
C LEU A 111 2.16 -11.45 -29.00
N GLY A 112 2.85 -12.01 -28.01
CA GLY A 112 4.20 -11.61 -27.61
C GLY A 112 4.28 -10.21 -27.01
N ASP A 113 5.48 -9.63 -27.02
CA ASP A 113 5.78 -8.33 -26.40
C ASP A 113 5.00 -7.14 -26.98
N GLY A 114 4.33 -7.34 -28.12
CA GLY A 114 3.45 -6.35 -28.75
C GLY A 114 2.04 -6.26 -28.14
N ALA A 115 1.70 -7.09 -27.16
CA ALA A 115 0.38 -7.08 -26.53
C ALA A 115 0.09 -5.73 -25.85
N ALA A 116 -1.02 -5.11 -26.22
CA ALA A 116 -1.41 -3.80 -25.71
C ALA A 116 -1.53 -3.81 -24.18
N HIS A 117 -0.72 -2.98 -23.53
CA HIS A 117 -0.71 -2.90 -22.07
C HIS A 117 -2.01 -2.26 -21.56
N PRO A 118 -2.61 -2.78 -20.47
CA PRO A 118 -3.74 -2.13 -19.83
C PRO A 118 -3.27 -0.78 -19.28
N ASN A 119 -3.84 0.32 -19.81
CA ASN A 119 -3.55 1.66 -19.33
C ASN A 119 -4.15 1.82 -17.93
N ALA A 120 -3.35 2.32 -16.98
CA ALA A 120 -3.83 2.71 -15.66
C ALA A 120 -4.59 4.04 -15.79
N GLY A 121 -5.91 4.01 -16.04
CA GLY A 121 -6.68 5.25 -16.13
C GLY A 121 -8.19 5.07 -16.19
N THR A 122 -8.86 5.56 -15.14
CA THR A 122 -10.23 6.10 -15.17
C THR A 122 -11.27 5.29 -15.94
N SER A 123 -11.85 4.28 -15.28
CA SER A 123 -13.18 3.80 -15.67
C SER A 123 -14.23 4.80 -15.18
N THR A 124 -14.44 5.89 -15.92
CA THR A 124 -15.71 6.61 -15.89
C THR A 124 -16.77 5.68 -16.49
N ARG A 125 -17.63 5.15 -15.64
CA ARG A 125 -18.92 4.61 -16.07
C ARG A 125 -19.98 4.96 -15.04
#